data_AF-A0A933Y1U8-F1
#
_entry.id   AF-A0A933Y1U8-F1
#
_cell.length_a   1.000
_cell.length_b   1.000
_cell.length_c   1.000
_cell.angle_alpha   90.00
_cell.angle_beta   90.00
_cell.angle_gamma   90.00
#
_symmetry.space_group_name_H-M   'P 1'
#
loop_
_entity.id
_entity.type
_entity.pdbx_description
1 polymer ?
#
loop_
_entity_poly.entity_id
_entity_poly.type
_entity_poly.pdbx_seq_one_letter_code
_entity_poly.pdbx_strand_id
1 'polypeptide(L)'
;MDLAELRRSITSEQRRLLDEVWGHLVQHDKWPIARKLYAESTPSEVRRVATSLGGSVLCIHERQGADLEKVSLTALGILLTSEGERLEGLLGRYLAYVADRVRAQHDLREVASVEVGAALDLSADDLRRLGRLLLDVSARWNAGGNRTEAEWCVGVPYDIDEIGEYADPAAFVRDEVMVKYDPEYPIDAIKRLSHSARVTTRVADPEPFAFVADAALRAVIASDFAEAERVNSVSASKSCLVLCGAVIEGLLIDALEGHATRAGTEDDFRRLGLDALLKRAQAAGLLKAANFHLSQALREYRNLVHPARQLRDGVRVDEGQARLALEVVRQLIGERIAGLPAASVSDA
;
A
#
# COMPACT_ATOMS: atom_id res chain seq x y z
N MET A 1 -5.72 1.22 -21.65
CA MET A 1 -4.73 0.23 -22.12
C MET A 1 -4.80 -0.96 -21.20
N ASP A 2 -4.98 -2.16 -21.75
CA ASP A 2 -4.98 -3.42 -20.98
C ASP A 2 -3.63 -4.14 -21.07
N LEU A 3 -3.46 -5.24 -20.32
CA LEU A 3 -2.19 -5.99 -20.31
C LEU A 3 -1.82 -6.58 -21.68
N ALA A 4 -2.80 -7.01 -22.47
CA ALA A 4 -2.55 -7.62 -23.78
C ALA A 4 -2.14 -6.58 -24.83
N GLU A 5 -2.71 -5.39 -24.78
CA GLU A 5 -2.28 -4.22 -25.53
C GLU A 5 -0.86 -3.81 -25.13
N LEU A 6 -0.57 -3.74 -23.82
CA LEU A 6 0.77 -3.39 -23.33
C LEU A 6 1.83 -4.44 -23.73
N ARG A 7 1.51 -5.74 -23.69
CA ARG A 7 2.39 -6.81 -24.20
C ARG A 7 2.72 -6.64 -25.68
N ARG A 8 1.77 -6.15 -26.48
CA ARG A 8 1.97 -5.90 -27.92
C ARG A 8 2.71 -4.60 -28.18
N SER A 9 2.64 -3.62 -27.28
CA SER A 9 3.28 -2.32 -27.46
C SER A 9 4.77 -2.31 -27.09
N ILE A 10 5.24 -3.25 -26.25
CA ILE A 10 6.67 -3.31 -25.92
C ILE A 10 7.51 -3.81 -27.09
N THR A 11 8.69 -3.23 -27.26
CA THR A 11 9.64 -3.59 -28.33
C THR A 11 10.39 -4.88 -28.02
N SER A 12 11.00 -5.49 -29.04
CA SER A 12 11.87 -6.66 -28.85
C SER A 12 13.09 -6.36 -27.97
N GLU A 13 13.60 -5.12 -27.99
CA GLU A 13 14.70 -4.66 -27.13
C GLU A 13 14.24 -4.60 -25.66
N GLN A 14 13.05 -4.03 -25.41
CA GLN A 14 12.44 -3.98 -24.09
C GLN A 14 12.16 -5.38 -23.54
N ARG A 15 11.55 -6.26 -24.35
CA ARG A 15 11.26 -7.64 -23.96
C ARG A 15 12.53 -8.43 -23.63
N ARG A 16 13.59 -8.26 -24.42
CA ARG A 16 14.90 -8.88 -24.14
C ARG A 16 15.45 -8.46 -22.78
N LEU A 17 15.39 -7.17 -22.45
CA LEU A 17 15.83 -6.67 -21.14
C LEU A 17 15.02 -7.30 -20.00
N LEU A 18 13.69 -7.37 -20.14
CA LEU A 18 12.83 -8.01 -19.14
C LEU A 18 13.18 -9.50 -18.97
N ASP A 19 13.36 -10.23 -20.07
CA ASP A 19 13.72 -11.64 -20.06
C ASP A 19 15.07 -11.88 -19.39
N GLU A 20 16.06 -11.04 -19.65
CA GLU A 20 17.39 -11.14 -19.04
C GLU A 20 17.33 -10.90 -17.53
N VAL A 21 16.59 -9.87 -17.09
CA VAL A 21 16.44 -9.56 -15.65
C VAL A 21 15.70 -10.69 -14.92
N TRP A 22 14.60 -11.18 -15.51
CA TRP A 22 13.82 -12.27 -14.94
C TRP A 22 14.62 -13.59 -14.90
N GLY A 23 15.27 -13.93 -16.02
CA GLY A 23 16.11 -15.11 -16.13
C GLY A 23 17.24 -15.12 -15.10
N HIS A 24 17.86 -13.95 -14.84
CA HIS A 24 18.90 -13.83 -13.81
C HIS A 24 18.36 -14.13 -12.41
N LEU A 25 17.18 -13.63 -12.05
CA LEU A 25 16.56 -13.94 -10.76
C LEU A 25 16.30 -15.45 -10.63
N VAL A 26 15.70 -16.05 -11.66
CA VAL A 26 15.36 -17.49 -11.66
C VAL A 26 16.61 -18.37 -11.53
N GLN A 27 17.72 -17.98 -12.18
CA GLN A 27 18.96 -18.75 -12.20
C GLN A 27 19.84 -18.55 -10.95
N HIS A 28 19.85 -17.34 -10.37
CA HIS A 28 20.83 -16.97 -9.34
C HIS A 28 20.23 -16.60 -7.98
N ASP A 29 18.90 -16.68 -7.82
CA ASP A 29 18.18 -16.33 -6.58
C ASP A 29 18.39 -14.85 -6.17
N LYS A 30 18.82 -14.00 -7.11
CA LYS A 30 19.15 -12.61 -6.84
C LYS A 30 18.84 -11.76 -8.06
N TRP A 31 18.32 -10.56 -7.81
CA TRP A 31 18.21 -9.55 -8.83
C TRP A 31 19.60 -9.19 -9.41
N PRO A 32 19.73 -9.03 -10.73
CA PRO A 32 21.01 -8.69 -11.34
C PRO A 32 21.49 -7.32 -10.85
N ILE A 33 22.81 -7.22 -10.69
CA ILE A 33 23.46 -5.91 -10.59
C ILE A 33 23.42 -5.26 -11.97
N ALA A 34 23.17 -3.95 -12.04
CA ALA A 34 22.98 -3.24 -13.29
C ALA A 34 24.19 -3.39 -14.23
N ARG A 35 25.41 -3.44 -13.67
CA ARG A 35 26.65 -3.68 -14.43
C ARG A 35 26.67 -5.02 -15.18
N LYS A 36 26.01 -6.07 -14.70
CA LYS A 36 25.93 -7.35 -15.43
C LYS A 36 25.08 -7.24 -16.69
N LEU A 37 24.02 -6.44 -16.64
CA LEU A 37 23.16 -6.14 -17.79
C LEU A 37 23.87 -5.26 -18.84
N TYR A 38 24.99 -4.62 -18.46
CA TYR A 38 25.83 -3.83 -19.36
C TYR A 38 26.95 -4.65 -20.04
N ALA A 39 26.98 -5.97 -19.87
CA ALA A 39 28.04 -6.80 -20.47
C ALA A 39 27.94 -6.82 -22.00
N GLU A 40 26.73 -6.74 -22.54
CA GLU A 40 26.43 -6.76 -23.99
C GLU A 40 25.87 -5.42 -24.51
N SER A 41 25.74 -4.40 -23.66
CA SER A 41 25.13 -3.11 -23.98
C SER A 41 25.74 -1.98 -23.17
N THR A 42 25.72 -0.75 -23.68
CA THR A 42 26.24 0.38 -22.90
C THR A 42 25.29 0.73 -21.74
N PRO A 43 25.80 1.28 -20.61
CA PRO A 43 24.96 1.71 -19.50
C PRO A 43 23.85 2.70 -19.90
N SER A 44 24.13 3.55 -20.89
CA SER A 44 23.18 4.53 -21.42
C SER A 44 22.04 3.88 -22.19
N GLU A 45 22.29 2.80 -22.94
CA GLU A 45 21.26 2.08 -23.70
C GLU A 45 20.29 1.36 -22.75
N VAL A 46 20.81 0.61 -21.79
CA VAL A 46 19.97 -0.10 -20.81
C VAL A 46 19.13 0.89 -19.99
N ARG A 47 19.70 2.02 -19.57
CA ARG A 47 18.93 3.07 -18.87
C ARG A 47 17.86 3.70 -19.75
N ARG A 48 18.14 3.93 -21.03
CA ARG A 48 17.17 4.46 -21.99
C ARG A 48 16.00 3.51 -22.16
N VAL A 49 16.27 2.21 -22.34
CA VAL A 49 15.23 1.16 -22.48
C VAL A 49 14.44 0.99 -21.19
N ALA A 50 15.10 0.98 -20.04
CA ALA A 50 14.45 0.95 -18.73
C ALA A 50 13.53 2.17 -18.52
N THR A 51 14.00 3.36 -18.88
CA THR A 51 13.23 4.60 -18.74
C THR A 51 11.99 4.59 -19.64
N SER A 52 12.09 4.05 -20.87
CA SER A 52 10.94 3.95 -21.76
C SER A 52 9.91 2.88 -21.36
N LEU A 53 10.30 1.91 -20.52
CA LEU A 53 9.39 0.94 -19.91
C LEU A 53 8.63 1.52 -18.70
N GLY A 54 9.24 2.48 -18.00
CA GLY A 54 8.67 3.10 -16.82
C GLY A 54 8.78 2.25 -15.55
N GLY A 55 8.60 2.93 -14.43
CA GLY A 55 8.77 2.40 -13.08
C GLY A 55 7.71 1.37 -12.68
N SER A 56 6.52 1.42 -13.28
CA SER A 56 5.49 0.41 -13.03
C SER A 56 5.90 -0.97 -13.55
N VAL A 57 6.91 -1.05 -14.42
CA VAL A 57 7.43 -2.28 -15.02
C VAL A 57 8.75 -2.71 -14.37
N LEU A 58 9.71 -1.77 -14.22
CA LEU A 58 11.07 -2.07 -13.78
C LEU A 58 11.61 -1.00 -12.83
N CYS A 59 12.39 -1.43 -11.85
CA CYS A 59 13.00 -0.58 -10.84
C CYS A 59 14.53 -0.67 -10.90
N ILE A 60 15.20 0.48 -10.79
CA ILE A 60 16.63 0.58 -10.55
C ILE A 60 16.84 1.01 -9.09
N HIS A 61 17.45 0.14 -8.32
CA HIS A 61 17.79 0.37 -6.92
C HIS A 61 19.16 0.99 -6.85
N GLU A 62 19.21 2.23 -6.37
CA GLU A 62 20.47 2.95 -6.21
C GLU A 62 21.41 2.23 -5.24
N ARG A 63 22.71 2.46 -5.44
CA ARG A 63 23.78 1.98 -4.57
C ARG A 63 23.61 2.55 -3.16
N GLN A 64 23.32 1.68 -2.19
CA GLN A 64 23.39 2.03 -0.77
C GLN A 64 24.71 1.52 -0.16
N GLY A 65 25.65 2.43 0.09
CA GLY A 65 26.94 2.09 0.68
C GLY A 65 27.81 1.18 -0.20
N ALA A 66 28.10 -0.03 0.28
CA ALA A 66 28.89 -1.02 -0.44
C ALA A 66 28.07 -1.81 -1.50
N ASP A 67 26.74 -1.76 -1.45
CA ASP A 67 25.88 -2.51 -2.36
C ASP A 67 25.90 -1.92 -3.78
N LEU A 68 26.03 -2.80 -4.77
CA LEU A 68 25.97 -2.41 -6.18
C LEU A 68 24.53 -2.09 -6.59
N GLU A 69 24.37 -1.20 -7.57
CA GLU A 69 23.07 -0.88 -8.18
C GLU A 69 22.40 -2.16 -8.70
N LYS A 70 21.15 -2.42 -8.30
CA LYS A 70 20.39 -3.63 -8.67
C LYS A 70 19.21 -3.25 -9.55
N VAL A 71 18.83 -4.14 -10.46
CA VAL A 71 17.64 -3.98 -11.30
C VAL A 71 16.63 -5.06 -10.96
N SER A 72 15.39 -4.67 -10.66
CA SER A 72 14.31 -5.61 -10.37
C SER A 72 13.09 -5.36 -11.24
N LEU A 73 12.29 -6.39 -11.45
CA LEU A 73 11.00 -6.27 -12.12
C LEU A 73 9.87 -6.15 -11.09
N THR A 74 8.82 -5.43 -11.44
CA THR A 74 7.54 -5.52 -10.75
C THR A 74 6.78 -6.78 -11.21
N ALA A 75 5.64 -7.07 -10.58
CA ALA A 75 4.70 -8.09 -11.06
C ALA A 75 4.35 -7.87 -12.54
N LEU A 76 4.00 -6.63 -12.91
CA LEU A 76 3.73 -6.26 -14.29
C LEU A 76 4.94 -6.52 -15.20
N GLY A 77 6.15 -6.13 -14.77
CA GLY A 77 7.37 -6.36 -15.55
C GLY A 77 7.63 -7.83 -15.86
N ILE A 78 7.33 -8.73 -14.93
CA ILE A 78 7.46 -10.18 -15.16
C ILE A 78 6.39 -10.67 -16.13
N LEU A 79 5.15 -10.19 -16.01
CA LEU A 79 4.06 -10.57 -16.93
C LEU A 79 4.24 -10.00 -18.35
N LEU A 80 5.19 -9.07 -18.54
CA LEU A 80 5.60 -8.54 -19.84
C LEU A 80 6.80 -9.29 -20.46
N THR A 81 7.41 -10.24 -19.74
CA THR A 81 8.43 -11.14 -20.28
C THR A 81 7.84 -12.07 -21.35
N SER A 82 8.70 -12.77 -22.08
CA SER A 82 8.31 -13.84 -23.01
C SER A 82 7.62 -15.02 -22.30
N GLU A 83 7.88 -15.22 -21.00
CA GLU A 83 7.18 -16.22 -20.19
C GLU A 83 5.88 -15.68 -19.55
N GLY A 84 5.57 -14.39 -19.75
CA GLY A 84 4.53 -13.68 -18.99
C GLY A 84 3.13 -14.28 -19.07
N GLU A 85 2.71 -14.78 -20.24
CA GLU A 85 1.40 -15.44 -20.40
C GLU A 85 1.32 -16.77 -19.66
N ARG A 86 2.40 -17.57 -19.71
CA ARG A 86 2.49 -18.83 -18.94
C ARG A 86 2.45 -18.55 -17.44
N LEU A 87 3.16 -17.51 -17.00
CA LEU A 87 3.23 -17.12 -15.58
C LEU A 87 1.90 -16.57 -15.07
N GLU A 88 1.18 -15.80 -15.89
CA GLU A 88 -0.19 -15.36 -15.59
C GLU A 88 -1.13 -16.55 -15.40
N GLY A 89 -1.12 -17.51 -16.33
CA GLY A 89 -1.93 -18.73 -16.21
C GLY A 89 -1.56 -19.58 -14.99
N LEU A 90 -0.26 -19.71 -14.69
CA LEU A 90 0.22 -20.42 -13.52
C LEU A 90 -0.26 -19.77 -12.22
N LEU A 91 -0.18 -18.45 -12.13
CA LEU A 91 -0.65 -17.69 -10.98
C LEU A 91 -2.18 -17.77 -10.83
N GLY A 92 -2.92 -17.66 -11.93
CA GLY A 92 -4.38 -17.82 -11.92
C GLY A 92 -4.81 -19.19 -11.41
N ARG A 93 -4.16 -20.27 -11.87
CA ARG A 93 -4.41 -21.64 -11.37
C ARG A 93 -4.10 -21.79 -9.88
N TYR A 94 -3.02 -21.18 -9.41
CA TYR A 94 -2.68 -21.15 -7.99
C TYR A 94 -3.75 -20.43 -7.17
N LEU A 95 -4.17 -19.23 -7.59
CA LEU A 95 -5.18 -18.45 -6.88
C LEU A 95 -6.53 -19.17 -6.84
N ALA A 96 -6.93 -19.82 -7.94
CA ALA A 96 -8.13 -20.67 -7.97
C ALA A 96 -8.05 -21.80 -6.93
N TYR A 97 -6.91 -22.50 -6.89
CA TYR A 97 -6.66 -23.57 -5.92
C TYR A 97 -6.75 -23.08 -4.48
N VAL A 98 -6.13 -21.94 -4.16
CA VAL A 98 -6.19 -21.38 -2.80
C VAL A 98 -7.61 -20.97 -2.44
N ALA A 99 -8.37 -20.35 -3.35
CA ALA A 99 -9.75 -19.98 -3.11
C ALA A 99 -10.63 -21.21 -2.82
N ASP A 100 -10.49 -22.29 -3.60
CA ASP A 100 -11.21 -23.54 -3.36
C ASP A 100 -10.81 -24.20 -2.04
N ARG A 101 -9.53 -24.16 -1.68
CA ARG A 101 -9.04 -24.70 -0.40
C ARG A 101 -9.59 -23.92 0.79
N VAL A 102 -9.66 -22.58 0.72
CA VAL A 102 -10.23 -21.73 1.79
C VAL A 102 -11.73 -21.98 1.95
N ARG A 103 -12.47 -22.17 0.84
CA ARG A 103 -13.90 -22.54 0.90
C ARG A 103 -14.11 -23.90 1.56
N ALA A 104 -13.22 -24.86 1.31
CA ALA A 104 -13.28 -26.19 1.92
C ALA A 104 -12.79 -26.17 3.38
N GLN A 105 -11.87 -25.27 3.72
CA GLN A 105 -11.21 -25.18 5.01
C GLN A 105 -11.05 -23.71 5.43
N HIS A 106 -12.05 -23.19 6.14
CA HIS A 106 -12.12 -21.77 6.53
C HIS A 106 -11.01 -21.31 7.49
N ASP A 107 -10.29 -22.23 8.14
CA ASP A 107 -9.17 -21.91 9.02
C ASP A 107 -7.79 -22.06 8.35
N LEU A 108 -7.76 -22.26 7.02
CA LEU A 108 -6.52 -22.36 6.27
C LEU A 108 -5.73 -21.05 6.36
N ARG A 109 -4.49 -21.15 6.84
CA ARG A 109 -3.60 -19.97 7.00
C ARG A 109 -2.48 -19.92 6.00
N GLU A 110 -1.97 -21.07 5.58
CA GLU A 110 -0.80 -21.19 4.74
C GLU A 110 -0.95 -22.35 3.76
N VAL A 111 -0.19 -22.28 2.67
CA VAL A 111 -0.16 -23.27 1.61
C VAL A 111 1.29 -23.58 1.23
N ALA A 112 1.64 -24.86 1.20
CA ALA A 112 2.99 -25.33 0.89
C ALA A 112 3.16 -25.71 -0.59
N SER A 113 4.36 -25.48 -1.13
CA SER A 113 4.70 -25.75 -2.53
C SER A 113 4.51 -27.21 -2.95
N VAL A 114 4.72 -28.15 -2.02
CA VAL A 114 4.55 -29.59 -2.27
C VAL A 114 3.08 -29.92 -2.51
N GLU A 115 2.18 -29.36 -1.70
CA GLU A 115 0.74 -29.56 -1.83
C GLU A 115 0.22 -28.94 -3.12
N VAL A 116 0.66 -27.71 -3.43
CA VAL A 116 0.31 -27.01 -4.68
C VAL A 116 0.82 -27.80 -5.88
N GLY A 117 2.05 -28.29 -5.82
CA GLY A 117 2.66 -29.09 -6.87
C GLY A 117 1.87 -30.35 -7.20
N ALA A 118 1.47 -31.08 -6.16
CA ALA A 118 0.65 -32.28 -6.31
C ALA A 118 -0.76 -31.96 -6.82
N ALA A 119 -1.41 -30.92 -6.29
CA ALA A 119 -2.78 -30.56 -6.65
C ALA A 119 -2.91 -30.00 -8.07
N LEU A 120 -1.90 -29.27 -8.54
CA LEU A 120 -1.89 -28.60 -9.83
C LEU A 120 -1.00 -29.29 -10.88
N ASP A 121 -0.45 -30.46 -10.57
CA ASP A 121 0.46 -31.21 -11.46
C ASP A 121 1.59 -30.31 -12.02
N LEU A 122 2.25 -29.58 -11.12
CA LEU A 122 3.28 -28.61 -11.50
C LEU A 122 4.67 -29.24 -11.48
N SER A 123 5.47 -28.90 -12.49
CA SER A 123 6.88 -29.27 -12.51
C SER A 123 7.66 -28.53 -11.40
N ALA A 124 8.82 -29.05 -11.02
CA ALA A 124 9.72 -28.37 -10.09
C ALA A 124 10.15 -26.97 -10.61
N ASP A 125 10.19 -26.81 -11.93
CA ASP A 125 10.50 -25.54 -12.60
C ASP A 125 9.35 -24.52 -12.46
N ASP A 126 8.10 -24.97 -12.62
CA ASP A 126 6.90 -24.16 -12.40
C ASP A 126 6.77 -23.75 -10.93
N LEU A 127 6.96 -24.70 -10.00
CA LEU A 127 6.93 -24.41 -8.56
C LEU A 127 7.98 -23.39 -8.16
N ARG A 128 9.18 -23.49 -8.73
CA ARG A 128 10.24 -22.51 -8.49
C ARG A 128 9.80 -21.13 -8.97
N ARG A 129 9.31 -21.00 -10.22
CA ARG A 129 8.85 -19.71 -10.79
C ARG A 129 7.68 -19.12 -10.02
N LEU A 130 6.70 -19.95 -9.65
CA LEU A 130 5.56 -19.53 -8.84
C LEU A 130 6.02 -19.00 -7.48
N GLY A 131 6.91 -19.72 -6.80
CA GLY A 131 7.48 -19.27 -5.52
C GLY A 131 8.21 -17.93 -5.62
N ARG A 132 8.89 -17.65 -6.75
CA ARG A 132 9.49 -16.33 -7.04
C ARG A 132 8.45 -15.24 -7.15
N LEU A 133 7.40 -15.47 -7.93
CA LEU A 133 6.31 -14.50 -8.10
C LEU A 133 5.63 -14.15 -6.79
N LEU A 134 5.37 -15.15 -5.95
CA LEU A 134 4.72 -14.96 -4.66
C LEU A 134 5.66 -14.23 -3.70
N LEU A 135 6.86 -14.74 -3.45
CA LEU A 135 7.69 -14.25 -2.34
C LEU A 135 8.59 -13.06 -2.68
N ASP A 136 9.10 -12.97 -3.91
CA ASP A 136 10.14 -11.99 -4.25
C ASP A 136 9.61 -10.74 -4.96
N VAL A 137 8.33 -10.75 -5.37
CA VAL A 137 7.78 -9.75 -6.31
C VAL A 137 6.55 -9.05 -5.75
N SER A 138 5.56 -9.81 -5.26
CA SER A 138 4.30 -9.22 -4.82
C SER A 138 3.76 -9.92 -3.57
N ALA A 139 3.82 -9.19 -2.45
CA ALA A 139 3.11 -9.53 -1.23
C ALA A 139 1.57 -9.42 -1.38
N ARG A 140 1.04 -9.08 -2.55
CA ARG A 140 -0.40 -9.04 -2.79
C ARG A 140 -1.00 -10.44 -2.92
N TRP A 141 -0.21 -11.41 -3.37
CA TRP A 141 -0.67 -12.77 -3.66
C TRP A 141 -0.33 -13.78 -2.56
N ASN A 142 0.08 -13.28 -1.39
CA ASN A 142 0.31 -14.05 -0.18
C ASN A 142 0.19 -13.15 1.05
N ALA A 143 0.01 -13.74 2.22
CA ALA A 143 0.10 -13.04 3.50
C ALA A 143 1.47 -13.26 4.17
N GLY A 144 2.56 -13.11 3.41
CA GLY A 144 3.91 -13.46 3.83
C GLY A 144 4.22 -14.94 3.60
N GLY A 145 5.44 -15.35 3.92
CA GLY A 145 5.86 -16.73 3.73
C GLY A 145 7.34 -16.94 3.94
N ASN A 146 7.76 -18.19 3.80
CA ASN A 146 9.16 -18.59 3.86
C ASN A 146 9.52 -19.44 2.63
N ARG A 147 10.81 -19.49 2.34
CA ARG A 147 11.36 -20.35 1.29
C ARG A 147 12.67 -20.96 1.77
N THR A 148 12.81 -22.24 1.49
CA THR A 148 14.09 -22.98 1.51
C THR A 148 14.59 -23.16 0.08
N GLU A 149 15.76 -23.76 -0.11
CA GLU A 149 16.29 -23.99 -1.46
C GLU A 149 15.36 -24.84 -2.37
N ALA A 150 14.51 -25.69 -1.78
CA ALA A 150 13.65 -26.62 -2.51
C ALA A 150 12.15 -26.33 -2.41
N GLU A 151 11.70 -25.65 -1.35
CA GLU A 151 10.29 -25.53 -1.02
C GLU A 151 9.93 -24.12 -0.56
N TRP A 152 8.66 -23.74 -0.72
CA TRP A 152 8.12 -22.51 -0.17
C TRP A 152 6.79 -22.77 0.54
N CYS A 153 6.52 -21.96 1.55
CA CYS A 153 5.23 -21.89 2.22
C CYS A 153 4.78 -20.43 2.23
N VAL A 154 3.54 -20.18 1.86
CA VAL A 154 2.99 -18.82 1.76
C VAL A 154 1.65 -18.75 2.47
N GLY A 155 1.40 -17.63 3.14
CA GLY A 155 0.12 -17.31 3.75
C GLY A 155 -0.96 -17.12 2.70
N VAL A 156 -2.19 -17.49 3.04
CA VAL A 156 -3.37 -17.22 2.22
C VAL A 156 -3.53 -15.71 2.03
N PRO A 157 -3.77 -15.20 0.80
CA PRO A 157 -3.99 -13.78 0.57
C PRO A 157 -5.16 -13.25 1.41
N TYR A 158 -5.03 -12.04 1.96
CA TYR A 158 -6.09 -11.43 2.77
C TYR A 158 -7.42 -11.25 2.03
N ASP A 159 -7.35 -11.03 0.71
CA ASP A 159 -8.52 -10.75 -0.12
C ASP A 159 -8.92 -12.00 -0.94
N ILE A 160 -8.62 -13.20 -0.43
CA ILE A 160 -8.90 -14.45 -1.14
C ILE A 160 -10.40 -14.65 -1.43
N ASP A 161 -11.27 -14.09 -0.58
CA ASP A 161 -12.72 -14.14 -0.78
C ASP A 161 -13.11 -13.34 -2.04
N GLU A 162 -12.56 -12.14 -2.21
CA GLU A 162 -12.77 -11.30 -3.41
C GLU A 162 -12.21 -11.99 -4.66
N ILE A 163 -11.03 -12.59 -4.57
CA ILE A 163 -10.41 -13.36 -5.67
C ILE A 163 -11.31 -14.53 -6.07
N GLY A 164 -11.98 -15.17 -5.10
CA GLY A 164 -12.90 -16.25 -5.33
C GLY A 164 -14.14 -15.86 -6.14
N GLU A 165 -14.53 -14.58 -6.16
CA GLU A 165 -15.69 -14.10 -6.91
C GLU A 165 -15.40 -14.00 -8.43
N TYR A 166 -14.13 -13.99 -8.83
CA TYR A 166 -13.75 -13.96 -10.23
C TYR A 166 -14.02 -15.30 -10.91
N ALA A 167 -14.80 -15.25 -11.99
CA ALA A 167 -14.98 -16.41 -12.88
C ALA A 167 -13.67 -16.86 -13.55
N ASP A 168 -12.74 -15.92 -13.75
CA ASP A 168 -11.39 -16.15 -14.26
C ASP A 168 -10.36 -15.50 -13.31
N PRO A 169 -9.70 -16.27 -12.44
CA PRO A 169 -8.65 -15.73 -11.56
C PRO A 169 -7.45 -15.13 -12.30
N ALA A 170 -7.22 -15.46 -13.57
CA ALA A 170 -6.21 -14.77 -14.38
C ALA A 170 -6.66 -13.34 -14.75
N ALA A 171 -7.97 -13.08 -14.87
CA ALA A 171 -8.49 -11.73 -15.03
C ALA A 171 -8.20 -10.87 -13.79
N PHE A 172 -8.35 -11.41 -12.58
CA PHE A 172 -7.95 -10.72 -11.35
C PHE A 172 -6.47 -10.32 -11.38
N VAL A 173 -5.59 -11.24 -11.79
CA VAL A 173 -4.15 -10.95 -11.93
C VAL A 173 -3.92 -9.79 -12.89
N ARG A 174 -4.59 -9.80 -14.06
CA ARG A 174 -4.47 -8.73 -15.08
C ARG A 174 -4.92 -7.39 -14.53
N ASP A 175 -6.07 -7.35 -13.88
CA ASP A 175 -6.62 -6.12 -13.31
C ASP A 175 -5.67 -5.58 -12.22
N GLU A 176 -5.26 -6.43 -11.28
CA GLU A 176 -4.39 -6.04 -10.17
C GLU A 176 -3.06 -5.44 -10.63
N VAL A 177 -2.38 -6.05 -11.62
CA VAL A 177 -1.10 -5.51 -12.11
C VAL A 177 -1.27 -4.22 -12.92
N MET A 178 -2.44 -3.98 -13.50
CA MET A 178 -2.73 -2.81 -14.31
C MET A 178 -3.27 -1.63 -13.51
N VAL A 179 -3.88 -1.86 -12.33
CA VAL A 179 -4.43 -0.80 -11.44
C VAL A 179 -3.40 0.29 -11.13
N LYS A 180 -2.11 -0.08 -10.99
CA LYS A 180 -1.00 0.85 -10.66
C LYS A 180 -0.08 1.14 -11.84
N TYR A 181 -0.52 0.83 -13.06
CA TYR A 181 0.27 1.13 -14.23
C TYR A 181 0.30 2.64 -14.50
N ASP A 182 1.49 3.22 -14.44
CA ASP A 182 1.76 4.60 -14.76
C ASP A 182 3.05 4.63 -15.63
N PRO A 183 2.94 4.97 -16.94
CA PRO A 183 4.09 5.01 -17.83
C PRO A 183 5.10 6.10 -17.46
N GLU A 184 4.69 7.11 -16.69
CA GLU A 184 5.57 8.17 -16.20
C GLU A 184 6.16 7.85 -14.81
N TYR A 185 5.80 6.71 -14.22
CA TYR A 185 6.30 6.34 -12.90
C TYR A 185 7.83 6.22 -12.95
N PRO A 186 8.58 6.84 -12.03
CA PRO A 186 10.03 6.81 -12.13
C PRO A 186 10.65 5.42 -11.93
N ILE A 187 11.71 5.13 -12.67
CA ILE A 187 12.49 3.89 -12.49
C ILE A 187 13.43 3.95 -11.28
N ASP A 188 13.88 5.15 -10.90
CA ASP A 188 14.82 5.35 -9.79
C ASP A 188 14.09 5.33 -8.44
N ALA A 189 14.58 4.53 -7.49
CA ALA A 189 13.94 4.32 -6.19
C ALA A 189 13.63 5.62 -5.42
N ILE A 190 14.54 6.59 -5.39
CA ILE A 190 14.32 7.88 -4.69
C ILE A 190 13.25 8.71 -5.40
N LYS A 191 13.29 8.77 -6.73
CA LYS A 191 12.29 9.52 -7.50
C LYS A 191 10.90 8.92 -7.36
N ARG A 192 10.78 7.61 -7.16
CA ARG A 192 9.50 6.95 -6.85
C ARG A 192 8.93 7.42 -5.53
N LEU A 193 9.73 7.56 -4.48
CA LEU A 193 9.25 8.08 -3.19
C LEU A 193 8.65 9.49 -3.37
N SER A 194 9.37 10.35 -4.11
CA SER A 194 8.90 11.71 -4.43
C SER A 194 7.67 11.71 -5.37
N HIS A 195 7.60 10.79 -6.33
CA HIS A 195 6.47 10.67 -7.25
C HIS A 195 5.23 10.15 -6.56
N SER A 196 5.34 9.09 -5.75
CA SER A 196 4.26 8.59 -4.91
C SER A 196 3.73 9.68 -4.01
N ALA A 197 4.60 10.43 -3.32
CA ALA A 197 4.19 11.56 -2.50
C ALA A 197 3.42 12.63 -3.29
N ARG A 198 3.82 12.91 -4.53
CA ARG A 198 3.14 13.86 -5.44
C ARG A 198 1.82 13.31 -5.99
N VAL A 199 1.74 12.00 -6.28
CA VAL A 199 0.53 11.34 -6.74
C VAL A 199 -0.50 11.24 -5.60
N THR A 200 -0.11 10.93 -4.35
CA THR A 200 -1.03 11.01 -3.21
C THR A 200 -1.57 12.42 -2.98
N THR A 201 -0.79 13.48 -3.24
CA THR A 201 -1.33 14.86 -3.21
C THR A 201 -2.29 15.18 -4.37
N ARG A 202 -2.32 14.38 -5.45
CA ARG A 202 -3.20 14.55 -6.62
C ARG A 202 -4.40 13.60 -6.65
N VAL A 203 -4.30 12.42 -6.03
CA VAL A 203 -5.27 11.30 -6.09
C VAL A 203 -5.99 11.06 -4.77
N ALA A 204 -5.70 11.84 -3.71
CA ALA A 204 -6.66 11.95 -2.62
C ALA A 204 -7.93 12.60 -3.17
N ASP A 205 -8.90 11.78 -3.56
CA ASP A 205 -10.26 12.24 -3.79
C ASP A 205 -10.64 13.03 -2.54
N PRO A 206 -10.97 14.33 -2.65
CA PRO A 206 -11.29 15.15 -1.49
C PRO A 206 -12.60 14.72 -0.81
N GLU A 207 -13.34 13.74 -1.34
CA GLU A 207 -14.66 13.28 -0.88
C GLU A 207 -14.78 13.09 0.65
N PRO A 208 -13.95 12.29 1.36
CA PRO A 208 -14.11 12.11 2.79
C PRO A 208 -13.79 13.38 3.60
N PHE A 209 -12.97 14.29 3.07
CA PHE A 209 -12.54 15.51 3.76
C PHE A 209 -13.06 16.79 3.09
N ALA A 210 -14.08 16.70 2.24
CA ALA A 210 -14.59 17.84 1.48
C ALA A 210 -15.16 18.93 2.40
N PHE A 211 -15.55 18.54 3.62
CA PHE A 211 -16.02 19.43 4.67
C PHE A 211 -14.90 20.27 5.34
N VAL A 212 -13.63 19.92 5.13
CA VAL A 212 -12.48 20.70 5.64
C VAL A 212 -12.31 21.93 4.76
N ALA A 213 -12.40 23.11 5.38
CA ALA A 213 -12.46 24.39 4.68
C ALA A 213 -11.08 24.85 4.18
N ASP A 214 -10.03 24.71 5.00
CA ASP A 214 -8.67 25.03 4.58
C ASP A 214 -8.15 23.96 3.62
N ALA A 215 -7.97 24.34 2.36
CA ALA A 215 -7.53 23.43 1.30
C ALA A 215 -6.12 22.85 1.53
N ALA A 216 -5.20 23.60 2.14
CA ALA A 216 -3.86 23.13 2.44
C ALA A 216 -3.89 22.13 3.60
N LEU A 217 -4.65 22.45 4.65
CA LEU A 217 -4.87 21.54 5.78
C LEU A 217 -5.59 20.25 5.34
N ARG A 218 -6.61 20.37 4.48
CA ARG A 218 -7.33 19.23 3.88
C ARG A 218 -6.39 18.28 3.14
N ALA A 219 -5.46 18.81 2.34
CA ALA A 219 -4.51 18.00 1.61
C ALA A 219 -3.57 17.22 2.55
N VAL A 220 -3.13 17.84 3.64
CA VAL A 220 -2.29 17.19 4.67
C VAL A 220 -3.08 16.10 5.38
N ILE A 221 -4.29 16.40 5.87
CA ILE A 221 -5.15 15.43 6.56
C ILE A 221 -5.45 14.22 5.67
N ALA A 222 -5.81 14.45 4.41
CA ALA A 222 -6.12 13.38 3.47
C ALA A 222 -4.90 12.50 3.18
N SER A 223 -3.71 13.11 3.04
CA SER A 223 -2.45 12.39 2.87
C SER A 223 -2.12 11.52 4.10
N ASP A 224 -2.20 12.10 5.30
CA ASP A 224 -1.91 11.41 6.56
C ASP A 224 -2.89 10.26 6.81
N PHE A 225 -4.17 10.45 6.48
CA PHE A 225 -5.18 9.39 6.60
C PHE A 225 -4.90 8.23 5.64
N ALA A 226 -4.63 8.51 4.36
CA ALA A 226 -4.26 7.49 3.40
C ALA A 226 -2.96 6.76 3.80
N GLU A 227 -2.01 7.47 4.42
CA GLU A 227 -0.81 6.84 4.98
C GLU A 227 -1.12 5.95 6.18
N ALA A 228 -1.99 6.39 7.09
CA ALA A 228 -2.44 5.62 8.25
C ALA A 228 -3.02 4.26 7.81
N GLU A 229 -3.84 4.24 6.76
CA GLU A 229 -4.41 3.01 6.20
C GLU A 229 -3.34 2.07 5.65
N ARG A 230 -2.33 2.60 4.92
CA ARG A 230 -1.22 1.81 4.38
C ARG A 230 -0.31 1.24 5.48
N VAL A 231 0.03 2.03 6.49
CA VAL A 231 0.91 1.53 7.57
C VAL A 231 0.18 0.50 8.45
N ASN A 232 -1.15 0.62 8.58
CA ASN A 232 -1.97 -0.39 9.22
C ASN A 232 -1.98 -1.72 8.44
N SER A 233 -2.02 -1.70 7.10
CA SER A 233 -2.02 -2.91 6.28
C SER A 233 -0.70 -3.70 6.34
N VAL A 234 0.38 -3.10 6.86
CA VAL A 234 1.68 -3.75 7.08
C VAL A 234 2.03 -3.90 8.57
N SER A 235 1.01 -3.85 9.45
CA SER A 235 1.13 -4.02 10.90
C SER A 235 2.07 -3.02 11.61
N ALA A 236 2.34 -1.86 11.00
CA ALA A 236 3.15 -0.79 11.58
C ALA A 236 2.31 0.05 12.57
N SER A 237 1.87 -0.60 13.65
CA SER A 237 0.84 -0.13 14.59
C SER A 237 1.18 1.21 15.26
N LYS A 238 2.45 1.45 15.61
CA LYS A 238 2.90 2.72 16.19
C LYS A 238 2.78 3.88 15.21
N SER A 239 3.18 3.67 13.97
CA SER A 239 3.07 4.68 12.91
C SER A 239 1.61 5.01 12.63
N CYS A 240 0.75 3.99 12.58
CA CYS A 240 -0.69 4.16 12.41
C CYS A 240 -1.29 5.08 13.48
N LEU A 241 -0.96 4.85 14.76
CA LEU A 241 -1.44 5.69 15.86
C LEU A 241 -0.98 7.14 15.76
N VAL A 242 0.28 7.36 15.36
CA VAL A 242 0.82 8.71 15.18
C VAL A 242 0.05 9.47 14.11
N LEU A 243 -0.15 8.83 12.96
CA LEU A 243 -0.86 9.42 11.82
C LEU A 243 -2.34 9.66 12.16
N CYS A 244 -3.01 8.71 12.82
CA CYS A 244 -4.39 8.92 13.30
C CYS A 244 -4.48 10.12 14.26
N GLY A 245 -3.50 10.29 15.14
CA GLY A 245 -3.43 11.45 16.03
C GLY A 245 -3.27 12.78 15.28
N ALA A 246 -2.46 12.81 14.22
CA ALA A 246 -2.27 13.98 13.37
C ALA A 246 -3.54 14.33 12.58
N VAL A 247 -4.24 13.32 12.05
CA VAL A 247 -5.53 13.50 11.36
C VAL A 247 -6.57 14.12 12.29
N ILE A 248 -6.72 13.59 13.52
CA ILE A 248 -7.64 14.15 14.51
C ILE A 248 -7.27 15.61 14.85
N GLU A 249 -5.98 15.88 15.01
CA GLU A 249 -5.47 17.22 15.30
C GLU A 249 -5.84 18.22 14.20
N GLY A 250 -5.63 17.85 12.93
CA GLY A 250 -6.03 18.68 11.79
C GLY A 250 -7.55 18.90 11.70
N LEU A 251 -8.35 17.86 11.91
CA LEU A 251 -9.82 17.98 11.90
C LEU A 251 -10.34 18.95 12.98
N LEU A 252 -9.72 18.91 14.17
CA LEU A 252 -10.10 19.81 15.27
C LEU A 252 -9.69 21.25 15.01
N ILE A 253 -8.53 21.48 14.40
CA ILE A 253 -8.07 22.82 14.00
C ILE A 253 -9.09 23.45 13.05
N ASP A 254 -9.46 22.77 11.97
CA ASP A 254 -10.42 23.29 10.98
C ASP A 254 -11.78 23.59 11.61
N ALA A 255 -12.32 22.66 12.41
CA ALA A 255 -13.60 22.82 13.07
C ALA A 255 -13.61 24.01 14.06
N LEU A 256 -12.54 24.19 14.83
CA LEU A 256 -12.40 25.29 15.78
C LEU A 256 -12.16 26.64 15.09
N GLU A 257 -11.34 26.70 14.05
CA GLU A 257 -11.15 27.91 13.23
C GLU A 257 -12.47 28.35 12.58
N GLY A 258 -13.24 27.40 12.05
CA GLY A 258 -14.57 27.66 11.49
C GLY A 258 -15.60 28.08 12.54
N HIS A 259 -15.53 27.55 13.76
CA HIS A 259 -16.38 27.99 14.87
C HIS A 259 -16.02 29.39 15.37
N ALA A 260 -14.72 29.67 15.56
CA ALA A 260 -14.21 30.95 16.03
C ALA A 260 -14.51 32.08 15.04
N THR A 261 -14.37 31.81 13.74
CA THR A 261 -14.73 32.76 12.67
C THR A 261 -16.22 33.13 12.74
N ARG A 262 -17.11 32.15 12.98
CA ARG A 262 -18.55 32.40 13.16
C ARG A 262 -18.87 33.15 14.46
N ALA A 263 -18.08 32.93 15.51
CA ALA A 263 -18.21 33.61 16.79
C ALA A 263 -17.54 35.00 16.83
N GLY A 264 -16.77 35.38 15.80
CA GLY A 264 -16.03 36.64 15.76
C GLY A 264 -14.84 36.69 16.74
N THR A 265 -14.26 35.54 17.08
CA THR A 265 -13.12 35.43 18.00
C THR A 265 -11.84 35.10 17.25
N GLU A 266 -10.74 35.76 17.59
CA GLU A 266 -9.41 35.40 17.10
C GLU A 266 -8.70 34.49 18.11
N ASP A 267 -8.47 33.24 17.72
CA ASP A 267 -7.71 32.24 18.47
C ASP A 267 -6.78 31.51 17.50
N ASP A 268 -5.50 31.36 17.86
CA ASP A 268 -4.53 30.60 17.07
C ASP A 268 -4.52 29.13 17.51
N PHE A 269 -5.44 28.34 16.93
CA PHE A 269 -5.58 26.92 17.25
C PHE A 269 -4.41 26.07 16.76
N ARG A 270 -3.65 26.53 15.76
CA ARG A 270 -2.53 25.78 15.15
C ARG A 270 -1.33 25.63 16.10
N ARG A 271 -1.28 26.43 17.16
CA ARG A 271 -0.25 26.34 18.21
C ARG A 271 -0.64 25.42 19.37
N LEU A 272 -1.88 24.96 19.42
CA LEU A 272 -2.38 24.12 20.49
C LEU A 272 -2.05 22.66 20.22
N GLY A 273 -1.60 21.94 21.25
CA GLY A 273 -1.50 20.48 21.16
C GLY A 273 -2.87 19.82 21.24
N LEU A 274 -2.95 18.58 20.75
CA LEU A 274 -4.17 17.75 20.71
C LEU A 274 -5.02 17.76 22.00
N ASP A 275 -4.43 17.75 23.20
CA ASP A 275 -5.20 17.80 24.46
C ASP A 275 -6.02 19.08 24.61
N ALA A 276 -5.42 20.23 24.27
CA ALA A 276 -6.09 21.53 24.35
C ALA A 276 -7.16 21.64 23.26
N LEU A 277 -6.89 21.14 22.06
CA LEU A 277 -7.86 21.09 20.95
C LEU A 277 -9.09 20.25 21.32
N LEU A 278 -8.89 19.05 21.87
CA LEU A 278 -9.98 18.17 22.31
C LEU A 278 -10.87 18.84 23.37
N LYS A 279 -10.25 19.48 24.36
CA LYS A 279 -10.98 20.19 25.43
C LYS A 279 -11.77 21.38 24.88
N ARG A 280 -11.18 22.17 23.99
CA ARG A 280 -11.87 23.32 23.36
C ARG A 280 -13.02 22.86 22.46
N ALA A 281 -12.80 21.83 21.63
CA ALA A 281 -13.84 21.28 20.76
C ALA A 281 -15.01 20.67 21.54
N GLN A 282 -14.74 20.00 22.67
CA GLN A 282 -15.80 19.51 23.56
C GLN A 282 -16.56 20.67 24.21
N ALA A 283 -15.86 21.68 24.74
CA ALA A 283 -16.48 22.86 25.36
C ALA A 283 -17.35 23.66 24.37
N ALA A 284 -16.94 23.72 23.10
CA ALA A 284 -17.70 24.34 22.01
C ALA A 284 -18.83 23.45 21.45
N GLY A 285 -19.03 22.24 21.97
CA GLY A 285 -20.05 21.31 21.49
C GLY A 285 -19.79 20.71 20.11
N LEU A 286 -18.57 20.85 19.58
CA LEU A 286 -18.16 20.33 18.27
C LEU A 286 -17.82 18.83 18.32
N LEU A 287 -17.48 18.33 19.51
CA LEU A 287 -17.09 16.95 19.76
C LEU A 287 -18.00 16.30 20.80
N LYS A 288 -18.65 15.19 20.45
CA LYS A 288 -19.47 14.40 21.38
C LYS A 288 -18.61 13.79 22.49
N ALA A 289 -19.19 13.59 23.66
CA ALA A 289 -18.49 13.03 24.83
C ALA A 289 -17.82 11.67 24.55
N ALA A 290 -18.49 10.77 23.84
CA ALA A 290 -17.92 9.47 23.45
C ALA A 290 -16.63 9.63 22.63
N ASN A 291 -16.66 10.52 21.64
CA ASN A 291 -15.52 10.79 20.76
C ASN A 291 -14.38 11.52 21.48
N PHE A 292 -14.71 12.42 22.42
CA PHE A 292 -13.71 13.04 23.29
C PHE A 292 -12.94 11.99 24.10
N HIS A 293 -13.63 11.03 24.72
CA HIS A 293 -12.98 9.98 25.52
C HIS A 293 -12.13 9.04 24.65
N LEU A 294 -12.62 8.66 23.47
CA LEU A 294 -11.87 7.83 22.53
C LEU A 294 -10.61 8.55 22.01
N SER A 295 -10.72 9.81 21.60
CA SER A 295 -9.57 10.59 21.16
C SER A 295 -8.57 10.90 22.28
N GLN A 296 -9.01 11.04 23.53
CA GLN A 296 -8.12 11.14 24.69
C GLN A 296 -7.32 9.85 24.90
N ALA A 297 -7.95 8.69 24.79
CA ALA A 297 -7.24 7.40 24.86
C ALA A 297 -6.19 7.28 23.73
N LEU A 298 -6.54 7.68 22.50
CA LEU A 298 -5.59 7.69 21.37
C LEU A 298 -4.39 8.61 21.61
N ARG A 299 -4.60 9.76 22.24
CA ARG A 299 -3.50 10.65 22.65
C ARG A 299 -2.53 9.94 23.60
N GLU A 300 -3.05 9.17 24.55
CA GLU A 300 -2.22 8.39 25.48
C GLU A 300 -1.42 7.33 24.74
N TYR A 301 -2.03 6.62 23.79
CA TYR A 301 -1.34 5.65 22.94
C TYR A 301 -0.28 6.31 22.01
N ARG A 302 -0.56 7.48 21.42
CA ARG A 302 0.43 8.26 20.65
C ARG A 302 1.64 8.61 21.50
N ASN A 303 1.44 8.93 22.78
CA ASN A 303 2.54 9.27 23.68
C ASN A 303 3.46 8.07 23.98
N LEU A 304 3.01 6.82 23.74
CA LEU A 304 3.84 5.61 23.87
C LEU A 304 4.88 5.46 22.73
N VAL A 305 4.88 6.36 21.75
CA VAL A 305 5.96 6.46 20.75
C VAL A 305 7.28 6.83 21.43
N HIS A 306 7.25 7.51 22.58
CA HIS A 306 8.44 7.79 23.38
C HIS A 306 8.91 6.52 24.12
N PRO A 307 10.12 5.98 23.82
CA PRO A 307 10.58 4.72 24.42
C PRO A 307 10.60 4.73 25.95
N ALA A 308 11.01 5.85 26.56
CA ALA A 308 11.05 6.02 28.02
C ALA A 308 9.66 6.01 28.67
N ARG A 309 8.60 6.34 27.93
CA ARG A 309 7.23 6.27 28.42
C ARG A 309 6.67 4.87 28.26
N GLN A 310 6.95 4.24 27.11
CA GLN A 310 6.57 2.85 26.87
C GLN A 310 7.15 1.88 27.91
N LEU A 311 8.42 2.05 28.28
CA LEU A 311 9.07 1.23 29.31
C LEU A 311 8.46 1.42 30.71
N ARG A 312 8.01 2.64 31.03
CA ARG A 312 7.44 2.98 32.33
C ARG A 312 6.02 2.47 32.49
N ASP A 313 5.22 2.63 31.44
CA ASP A 313 3.77 2.35 31.49
C ASP A 313 3.50 0.87 31.18
N GLY A 314 4.49 0.12 30.65
CA GLY A 314 4.39 -1.31 30.39
C GLY A 314 3.41 -1.68 29.26
N VAL A 315 2.82 -0.68 28.60
CA VAL A 315 1.83 -0.86 27.54
C VAL A 315 2.53 -1.13 26.21
N ARG A 316 2.11 -2.20 25.53
CA ARG A 316 2.48 -2.46 24.14
C ARG A 316 1.40 -1.92 23.22
N VAL A 317 1.85 -1.30 22.14
CA VAL A 317 1.01 -0.95 21.00
C VAL A 317 0.92 -2.18 20.10
N ASP A 318 -0.31 -2.61 19.82
CA ASP A 318 -0.63 -3.73 18.94
C ASP A 318 -1.56 -3.30 17.79
N GLU A 319 -1.82 -4.25 16.90
CA GLU A 319 -2.67 -4.04 15.72
C GLU A 319 -4.13 -3.73 16.10
N GLY A 320 -4.62 -4.25 17.22
CA GLY A 320 -5.97 -3.97 17.71
C GLY A 320 -6.13 -2.49 18.06
N GLN A 321 -5.13 -1.91 18.72
CA GLN A 321 -5.10 -0.47 19.03
C GLN A 321 -4.98 0.40 17.77
N ALA A 322 -4.16 -0.01 16.80
CA ALA A 322 -4.05 0.70 15.52
C ALA A 322 -5.37 0.70 14.74
N ARG A 323 -6.04 -0.45 14.67
CA ARG A 323 -7.36 -0.58 14.04
C ARG A 323 -8.42 0.28 14.72
N LEU A 324 -8.45 0.25 16.06
CA LEU A 324 -9.37 1.09 16.83
C LEU A 324 -9.15 2.58 16.54
N ALA A 325 -7.89 3.02 16.39
CA ALA A 325 -7.58 4.41 16.05
C ALA A 325 -8.11 4.83 14.69
N LEU A 326 -7.98 3.97 13.67
CA LEU A 326 -8.56 4.21 12.35
C LEU A 326 -10.08 4.30 12.40
N GLU A 327 -10.75 3.42 13.16
CA GLU A 327 -12.20 3.47 13.32
C GLU A 327 -12.68 4.76 14.00
N VAL A 328 -11.94 5.25 15.01
CA VAL A 328 -12.24 6.55 15.62
C VAL A 328 -12.11 7.67 14.59
N VAL A 329 -11.05 7.68 13.76
CA VAL A 329 -10.89 8.68 12.70
C VAL A 329 -12.04 8.60 11.69
N ARG A 330 -12.40 7.40 11.24
CA ARG A 330 -13.53 7.19 10.32
C ARG A 330 -14.85 7.67 10.92
N GLN A 331 -15.08 7.43 12.20
CA GLN A 331 -16.26 7.92 12.90
C GLN A 331 -16.28 9.45 12.95
N LEU A 332 -15.15 10.10 13.23
CA LEU A 332 -15.05 11.57 13.24
C LEU A 332 -15.28 12.19 11.86
N ILE A 333 -14.78 11.54 10.81
CA ILE A 333 -15.04 11.90 9.41
C ILE A 333 -16.54 11.78 9.10
N GLY A 334 -17.16 10.64 9.43
CA GLY A 334 -18.58 10.38 9.20
C GLY A 334 -19.51 11.33 9.97
N GLU A 335 -19.11 11.71 11.19
CA GLU A 335 -19.82 12.71 11.99
C GLU A 335 -19.58 14.15 11.53
N ARG A 336 -18.60 14.37 10.65
CA ARG A 336 -18.19 15.70 10.14
C ARG A 336 -18.01 16.68 11.29
N ILE A 337 -17.09 16.38 12.24
CA ILE A 337 -16.85 17.18 13.48
C ILE A 337 -17.28 18.64 13.26
N ALA A 338 -18.31 19.03 14.00
CA ALA A 338 -19.40 19.88 13.52
C ALA A 338 -19.00 21.24 12.92
N GLY A 339 -19.09 21.36 11.60
CA GLY A 339 -19.33 22.62 10.89
C GLY A 339 -20.79 22.87 10.47
N LEU A 340 -21.76 22.06 10.94
CA LEU A 340 -23.15 21.85 10.45
C LEU A 340 -23.89 23.01 9.72
N PRO A 341 -24.78 22.76 8.73
CA PRO A 341 -25.11 21.52 7.99
C PRO A 341 -25.03 21.66 6.43
N ALA A 342 -25.27 20.55 5.72
CA ALA A 342 -25.68 20.59 4.31
C ALA A 342 -27.00 21.38 4.19
N ALA A 343 -27.13 22.16 3.11
CA ALA A 343 -28.26 23.06 2.86
C ALA A 343 -29.62 22.39 3.06
N SER A 344 -30.55 23.17 3.61
CA SER A 344 -31.97 22.86 3.70
C SER A 344 -32.53 22.48 2.33
N VAL A 345 -32.98 21.23 2.19
CA VAL A 345 -34.02 20.90 1.20
C VAL A 345 -35.30 21.53 1.75
N SER A 346 -35.61 22.71 1.21
CA SER A 346 -36.94 23.31 1.32
C SER A 346 -37.92 22.41 0.60
N ASP A 347 -38.95 21.97 1.30
CA ASP A 347 -40.20 21.56 0.67
C ASP A 347 -40.67 22.66 -0.29
N ALA A 348 -41.04 22.24 -1.50
CA ALA A 348 -41.99 22.91 -2.37
C ALA A 348 -42.81 21.83 -3.08
#